data_AF-A0A972X5T8-F1
#
_entry.id   AF-A0A972X5T8-F1
#
_cell.length_a   1.000
_cell.length_b   1.000
_cell.length_c   1.000
_cell.angle_alpha   90.00
_cell.angle_beta   90.00
_cell.angle_gamma   90.00
#
_symmetry.space_group_name_H-M   'P 1'
#
loop_
_entity.id
_entity.type
_entity.pdbx_description
1 polymer ?
#
loop_
_entity_poly.entity_id
_entity_poly.type
_entity_poly.pdbx_seq_one_letter_code
_entity_poly.pdbx_strand_id
1 'polypeptide(L)'
;MDVEQRALTTAFKEWAAICRALAQGRQSVILRKGGIIEPGGAFRLECREFLLLPTFLHQSPESLIPEARDLLVDIDADRPPAGTVVFRHWAQVTDAFQIHSLAELARFRNRHVWADAVVEERFHRWRDELHVLEVDVHALPEPLTMVWHDSYGGCKSWVALA
;
A
#
# COMPACT_ATOMS: atom_id res chain seq x y z
N MET A 1 2.07 27.06 -11.71
CA MET A 1 0.70 26.59 -11.45
C MET A 1 0.71 26.09 -10.02
N ASP A 2 0.13 26.88 -9.14
CA ASP A 2 0.08 26.64 -7.70
C ASP A 2 -0.62 25.31 -7.41
N VAL A 3 0.09 24.42 -6.71
CA VAL A 3 -0.51 23.21 -6.13
C VAL A 3 -1.25 23.68 -4.87
N GLU A 4 -2.43 24.26 -5.06
CA GLU A 4 -3.41 24.37 -3.98
C GLU A 4 -3.57 22.98 -3.37
N GLN A 5 -3.51 22.91 -2.04
CA GLN A 5 -3.65 21.69 -1.25
C GLN A 5 -4.96 20.99 -1.57
N ARG A 6 -4.90 20.04 -2.51
CA ARG A 6 -6.01 19.15 -2.80
C ARG A 6 -6.19 18.25 -1.58
N ALA A 7 -7.24 18.51 -0.80
CA ALA A 7 -7.54 17.71 0.38
C ALA A 7 -7.94 16.30 -0.04
N LEU A 8 -6.99 15.37 0.02
CA LEU A 8 -7.25 13.95 -0.20
C LEU A 8 -8.05 13.41 1.00
N THR A 9 -9.27 12.96 0.73
CA THR A 9 -10.19 12.43 1.76
C THR A 9 -10.16 10.91 1.85
N THR A 10 -9.26 10.25 1.12
CA THR A 10 -9.14 8.79 1.09
C THR A 10 -7.70 8.36 1.33
N ALA A 11 -7.52 7.32 2.12
CA ALA A 11 -6.24 6.68 2.34
C ALA A 11 -6.29 5.18 2.00
N PHE A 12 -5.15 4.67 1.52
CA PHE A 12 -4.95 3.27 1.19
C PHE A 12 -4.01 2.62 2.19
N LYS A 13 -4.46 1.52 2.79
CA LYS A 13 -3.68 0.75 3.75
C LYS A 13 -2.66 -0.13 3.06
N GLU A 14 -1.41 0.06 3.43
CA GLU A 14 -0.31 -0.76 2.97
C GLU A 14 0.71 -0.96 4.10
N TRP A 15 1.52 -2.01 4.03
CA TRP A 15 2.55 -2.26 5.02
C TRP A 15 3.58 -1.13 5.04
N ALA A 16 4.04 -0.75 6.23
CA ALA A 16 4.95 0.37 6.41
C ALA A 16 6.23 0.22 5.58
N ALA A 17 6.81 -0.99 5.52
CA ALA A 17 7.97 -1.27 4.67
C ALA A 17 7.69 -1.04 3.18
N ILE A 18 6.47 -1.33 2.71
CA ILE A 18 6.07 -1.12 1.31
C ILE A 18 5.79 0.35 1.04
N CYS A 19 5.15 1.07 1.97
CA CYS A 19 5.04 2.53 1.91
C CYS A 19 6.42 3.18 1.82
N ARG A 20 7.41 2.67 2.57
CA ARG A 20 8.80 3.14 2.53
C ARG A 20 9.46 2.82 1.17
N ALA A 21 9.25 1.62 0.62
CA ALA A 21 9.74 1.26 -0.71
C ALA A 21 9.18 2.18 -1.81
N LEU A 22 7.88 2.46 -1.75
CA LEU A 22 7.16 3.37 -2.64
C LEU A 22 7.72 4.80 -2.53
N ALA A 23 7.86 5.31 -1.31
CA ALA A 23 8.40 6.64 -1.05
C ALA A 23 9.86 6.81 -1.54
N GLN A 24 10.68 5.75 -1.48
CA GLN A 24 12.06 5.75 -1.94
C GLN A 24 12.20 5.47 -3.46
N GLY A 25 11.11 5.25 -4.19
CA GLY A 25 11.14 4.86 -5.60
C GLY A 25 11.69 3.46 -5.87
N ARG A 26 11.88 2.63 -4.83
CA ARG A 26 12.33 1.23 -4.94
C ARG A 26 11.21 0.29 -5.41
N GLN A 27 9.97 0.74 -5.30
CA GLN A 27 8.77 0.06 -5.76
C GLN A 27 7.87 1.07 -6.48
N SER A 28 7.23 0.65 -7.57
CA SER A 28 6.32 1.49 -8.39
C SER A 28 4.97 0.84 -8.65
N VAL A 29 4.71 -0.30 -8.02
CA VAL A 29 3.41 -0.98 -8.08
C VAL A 29 2.91 -1.37 -6.70
N ILE A 30 1.60 -1.40 -6.52
CA ILE A 30 0.93 -1.95 -5.34
C ILE A 30 0.27 -3.27 -5.74
N LEU A 31 0.53 -4.33 -4.96
CA LEU A 31 -0.06 -5.64 -5.14
C LEU A 31 -1.21 -5.84 -4.14
N ARG A 32 -2.42 -6.10 -4.64
CA ARG A 32 -3.61 -6.14 -3.80
C ARG A 32 -4.57 -7.27 -4.18
N LYS A 33 -4.89 -8.15 -3.23
CA LYS A 33 -5.88 -9.22 -3.44
C LYS A 33 -7.30 -8.74 -3.24
N GLY A 34 -7.48 -8.12 -2.07
CA GLY A 34 -8.73 -7.64 -1.53
C GLY A 34 -8.80 -7.93 -0.03
N GLY A 35 -9.52 -7.09 0.69
CA GLY A 35 -9.78 -7.22 2.13
C GLY A 35 -10.84 -8.27 2.45
N ILE A 36 -10.88 -8.73 3.71
CA ILE A 36 -11.90 -9.69 4.20
C ILE A 36 -13.31 -9.13 4.04
N ILE A 37 -13.45 -7.81 4.13
CA ILE A 37 -14.72 -7.09 4.13
C ILE A 37 -15.16 -6.70 2.71
N GLU A 38 -14.28 -6.79 1.72
CA GLU A 38 -14.60 -6.34 0.37
C GLU A 38 -15.64 -7.29 -0.27
N PRO A 39 -16.77 -6.77 -0.81
CA PRO A 39 -17.86 -7.60 -1.33
C PRO A 39 -17.39 -8.58 -2.41
N GLY A 40 -17.53 -9.89 -2.13
CA GLY A 40 -17.07 -10.96 -3.02
C GLY A 40 -15.57 -11.30 -2.89
N GLY A 41 -14.87 -10.76 -1.88
CA GLY A 41 -13.43 -10.98 -1.64
C GLY A 41 -12.52 -10.35 -2.71
N ALA A 42 -13.07 -9.43 -3.49
CA ALA A 42 -12.48 -8.82 -4.66
C ALA A 42 -12.10 -7.37 -4.38
N PHE A 43 -10.83 -7.02 -4.57
CA PHE A 43 -10.42 -5.63 -4.57
C PHE A 43 -11.14 -4.82 -5.66
N ARG A 44 -11.45 -3.56 -5.34
CA ARG A 44 -11.96 -2.57 -6.29
C ARG A 44 -11.17 -1.28 -6.13
N LEU A 45 -10.82 -0.66 -7.25
CA LEU A 45 -10.21 0.66 -7.27
C LEU A 45 -11.30 1.71 -6.98
N GLU A 46 -11.33 2.25 -5.76
CA GLU A 46 -12.33 3.25 -5.34
C GLU A 46 -11.94 4.67 -5.78
N CYS A 47 -10.64 4.99 -5.77
CA CYS A 47 -10.12 6.29 -6.17
C CYS A 47 -8.73 6.15 -6.79
N ARG A 48 -8.35 7.11 -7.64
CA ARG A 48 -7.03 7.13 -8.30
C ARG A 48 -5.98 7.95 -7.55
N GLU A 49 -6.37 8.74 -6.56
CA GLU A 49 -5.43 9.53 -5.77
C GLU A 49 -5.77 9.35 -4.30
N PHE A 50 -4.78 8.95 -3.50
CA PHE A 50 -5.00 8.60 -2.10
C PHE A 50 -3.74 8.80 -1.26
N LEU A 51 -3.94 9.02 0.04
CA LEU A 51 -2.85 9.03 1.02
C LEU A 51 -2.38 7.61 1.33
N LEU A 52 -1.07 7.41 1.52
CA LEU A 52 -0.55 6.12 1.96
C LEU A 52 -0.67 6.00 3.48
N LEU A 53 -1.46 5.02 3.93
CA LEU A 53 -1.65 4.69 5.35
C LEU A 53 -0.76 3.50 5.73
N PRO A 54 0.42 3.73 6.35
CA PRO A 54 1.31 2.66 6.77
C PRO A 54 0.68 1.84 7.90
N THR A 55 0.74 0.53 7.75
CA THR A 55 0.34 -0.44 8.76
C THR A 55 1.57 -1.24 9.20
N PHE A 56 1.73 -1.43 10.50
CA PHE A 56 2.97 -1.97 11.09
C PHE A 56 2.83 -3.43 11.54
N LEU A 57 1.74 -4.09 11.18
CA LEU A 57 1.46 -5.48 11.54
C LEU A 57 1.82 -6.42 10.39
N HIS A 58 2.24 -7.64 10.72
CA HIS A 58 2.48 -8.74 9.78
C HIS A 58 3.59 -8.53 8.75
N GLN A 59 4.45 -7.51 8.91
CA GLN A 59 5.64 -7.33 8.10
C GLN A 59 6.83 -8.06 8.72
N SER A 60 7.55 -8.86 7.92
CA SER A 60 8.75 -9.59 8.33
C SER A 60 9.83 -9.55 7.25
N PRO A 61 11.11 -9.80 7.58
CA PRO A 61 12.19 -9.86 6.59
C PRO A 61 11.97 -10.88 5.48
N GLU A 62 11.27 -11.97 5.77
CA GLU A 62 10.91 -13.03 4.82
C GLU A 62 9.81 -12.59 3.85
N SER A 63 9.10 -11.50 4.18
CA SER A 63 8.09 -10.93 3.31
C SER A 63 8.66 -10.10 2.16
N LEU A 64 9.95 -9.79 2.23
CA LEU A 64 10.68 -8.95 1.28
C LEU A 64 11.80 -9.75 0.61
N ILE A 65 12.20 -9.32 -0.59
CA ILE A 65 13.44 -9.79 -1.19
C ILE A 65 14.64 -9.44 -0.29
N PRO A 66 15.72 -10.25 -0.31
CA PRO A 66 16.89 -10.03 0.55
C PRO A 66 17.43 -8.59 0.51
N GLU A 67 17.48 -8.01 -0.69
CA GLU A 67 18.01 -6.67 -0.96
C GLU A 67 17.13 -5.55 -0.41
N ALA A 68 15.91 -5.86 0.01
CA ALA A 68 14.94 -4.90 0.53
C ALA A 68 14.65 -5.05 2.03
N ARG A 69 15.33 -5.97 2.70
CA ARG A 69 15.17 -6.19 4.16
C ARG A 69 15.65 -5.00 4.99
N ASP A 70 16.54 -4.18 4.43
CA ASP A 70 16.97 -2.92 5.02
C ASP A 70 15.79 -1.95 5.27
N LEU A 71 14.69 -2.06 4.49
CA LEU A 71 13.48 -1.28 4.69
C LEU A 71 12.80 -1.54 6.05
N LEU A 72 13.11 -2.64 6.72
CA LEU A 72 12.56 -2.97 8.04
C LEU A 72 13.44 -2.46 9.19
N VAL A 73 14.68 -2.02 8.91
CA VAL A 73 15.56 -1.44 9.92
C VAL A 73 14.90 -0.18 10.46
N ASP A 74 14.79 -0.10 11.79
CA ASP A 74 14.16 1.00 12.51
C ASP A 74 12.73 1.33 12.04
N ILE A 75 11.99 0.36 11.49
CA ILE A 75 10.64 0.61 10.96
C ILE A 75 9.66 1.09 12.03
N ASP A 76 9.84 0.66 13.28
CA ASP A 76 9.00 1.13 14.39
C ASP A 76 9.25 2.60 14.76
N ALA A 77 10.38 3.20 14.36
CA ALA A 77 10.59 4.64 14.52
C ALA A 77 9.66 5.48 13.61
N ASP A 78 9.14 4.90 12.52
CA ASP A 78 8.14 5.55 11.67
C ASP A 78 6.73 5.49 12.27
N ARG A 79 6.53 4.70 13.33
CA ARG A 79 5.23 4.51 13.95
C ARG A 79 4.74 5.81 14.57
N PRO A 80 3.53 6.28 14.24
CA PRO A 80 2.99 7.48 14.83
C PRO A 80 2.71 7.28 16.34
N PRO A 81 2.68 8.36 17.14
CA PRO A 81 2.24 8.30 18.53
C PRO A 81 0.89 7.59 18.69
N ALA A 82 0.70 6.91 19.83
CA ALA A 82 -0.54 6.21 20.11
C ALA A 82 -1.76 7.14 19.98
N GLY A 83 -2.82 6.66 19.32
CA GLY A 83 -4.02 7.45 19.05
C GLY A 83 -3.89 8.45 17.90
N THR A 84 -2.83 8.38 17.09
CA THR A 84 -2.65 9.25 15.92
C THR A 84 -2.31 8.46 14.65
N VAL A 85 -2.51 9.11 13.52
CA VAL A 85 -2.05 8.67 12.20
C VAL A 85 -1.29 9.80 11.53
N VAL A 86 -0.18 9.48 10.86
CA VAL A 86 0.65 10.46 10.15
C VAL A 86 0.82 10.04 8.71
N PHE A 87 0.34 10.87 7.79
CA PHE A 87 0.51 10.72 6.35
C PHE A 87 1.69 11.59 5.89
N ARG A 88 2.57 11.00 5.08
CA ARG A 88 3.76 11.67 4.54
C ARG A 88 3.79 11.69 3.02
N HIS A 89 3.06 10.77 2.39
CA HIS A 89 3.05 10.59 0.95
C HIS A 89 1.62 10.31 0.48
N TRP A 90 1.35 10.70 -0.76
CA TRP A 90 0.19 10.29 -1.50
C TRP A 90 0.64 9.57 -2.79
N ALA A 91 -0.27 8.81 -3.37
CA ALA A 91 -0.03 8.08 -4.60
C ALA A 91 -1.14 8.37 -5.63
N GLN A 92 -0.74 8.47 -6.89
CA GLN A 92 -1.63 8.53 -8.05
C GLN A 92 -1.56 7.22 -8.81
N VAL A 93 -2.69 6.59 -9.07
CA VAL A 93 -2.79 5.39 -9.92
C VAL A 93 -2.79 5.79 -11.38
N THR A 94 -1.71 5.43 -12.07
CA THR A 94 -1.54 5.64 -13.51
C THR A 94 -2.25 4.55 -14.29
N ASP A 95 -2.10 3.29 -13.88
CA ASP A 95 -2.77 2.13 -14.47
C ASP A 95 -3.18 1.08 -13.41
N ALA A 96 -4.17 0.26 -13.74
CA ALA A 96 -4.69 -0.78 -12.86
C ALA A 96 -5.03 -2.05 -13.64
N PHE A 97 -4.49 -3.16 -13.17
CA PHE A 97 -4.64 -4.47 -13.80
C PHE A 97 -5.25 -5.48 -12.83
N GLN A 98 -6.09 -6.36 -13.35
CA GLN A 98 -6.52 -7.57 -12.68
C GLN A 98 -5.77 -8.73 -13.32
N ILE A 99 -4.95 -9.41 -12.53
CA ILE A 99 -4.03 -10.46 -12.95
C ILE A 99 -4.64 -11.80 -12.63
N HIS A 100 -4.67 -12.71 -13.60
CA HIS A 100 -5.28 -14.03 -13.46
C HIS A 100 -4.29 -15.18 -13.62
N SER A 101 -3.00 -14.89 -13.79
CA SER A 101 -1.94 -15.90 -13.83
C SER A 101 -0.62 -15.35 -13.29
N LEU A 102 0.22 -16.23 -12.73
CA LEU A 102 1.57 -15.86 -12.29
C LEU A 102 2.46 -15.41 -13.48
N ALA A 103 2.21 -15.95 -14.68
CA ALA A 103 2.90 -15.52 -15.90
C ALA A 103 2.62 -14.07 -16.25
N GLU A 104 1.38 -13.61 -16.10
CA GLU A 104 1.04 -12.20 -16.25
C GLU A 104 1.71 -11.35 -15.16
N LEU A 105 1.73 -11.82 -13.91
CA LEU A 105 2.32 -11.11 -12.78
C LEU A 105 3.83 -10.91 -12.92
N ALA A 106 4.53 -11.86 -13.56
CA ALA A 106 5.98 -11.83 -13.76
C ALA A 106 6.47 -10.53 -14.45
N ARG A 107 5.63 -9.87 -15.27
CA ARG A 107 5.97 -8.59 -15.90
C ARG A 107 6.25 -7.46 -14.90
N PHE A 108 5.73 -7.58 -13.67
CA PHE A 108 5.88 -6.59 -12.60
C PHE A 108 6.99 -6.94 -11.60
N ARG A 109 7.65 -8.10 -11.76
CA ARG A 109 8.52 -8.65 -10.71
C ARG A 109 9.61 -7.68 -10.27
N ASN A 110 10.25 -7.00 -11.22
CA ASN A 110 11.34 -6.05 -10.95
C ASN A 110 10.84 -4.66 -10.51
N ARG A 111 9.55 -4.50 -10.21
CA ARG A 111 8.92 -3.23 -9.82
C ARG A 111 8.41 -3.23 -8.39
N HIS A 112 8.62 -4.31 -7.64
CA HIS A 112 8.22 -4.43 -6.24
C HIS A 112 9.23 -5.22 -5.40
N VAL A 113 9.20 -4.99 -4.09
CA VAL A 113 10.14 -5.59 -3.13
C VAL A 113 9.59 -6.82 -2.42
N TRP A 114 8.33 -7.21 -2.67
CA TRP A 114 7.76 -8.43 -2.11
C TRP A 114 8.57 -9.68 -2.45
N ALA A 115 8.70 -10.59 -1.48
CA ALA A 115 9.20 -11.94 -1.71
C ALA A 115 8.20 -12.76 -2.55
N ASP A 116 8.72 -13.64 -3.41
CA ASP A 116 7.90 -14.42 -4.36
C ASP A 116 6.84 -15.26 -3.65
N ALA A 117 7.23 -15.93 -2.55
CA ALA A 117 6.34 -16.74 -1.75
C ALA A 117 5.14 -15.93 -1.19
N VAL A 118 5.35 -14.67 -0.81
CA VAL A 118 4.25 -13.80 -0.32
C VAL A 118 3.32 -13.39 -1.45
N VAL A 119 3.89 -13.12 -2.63
CA VAL A 119 3.11 -12.78 -3.82
C VAL A 119 2.25 -13.97 -4.26
N GLU A 120 2.83 -15.16 -4.32
CA GLU A 120 2.16 -16.42 -4.67
C GLU A 120 1.05 -16.76 -3.66
N GLU A 121 1.34 -16.70 -2.36
CA GLU A 121 0.34 -16.92 -1.31
C GLU A 121 -0.84 -15.94 -1.46
N ARG A 122 -0.56 -14.66 -1.72
CA ARG A 122 -1.61 -13.64 -1.95
C ARG A 122 -2.42 -13.94 -3.20
N PHE A 123 -1.77 -14.34 -4.28
CA PHE A 123 -2.42 -14.64 -5.56
C PHE A 123 -3.41 -15.80 -5.42
N HIS A 124 -3.05 -16.87 -4.71
CA HIS A 124 -3.92 -18.05 -4.51
C HIS A 124 -4.98 -17.88 -3.41
N ARG A 125 -4.93 -16.78 -2.64
CA ARG A 125 -5.84 -16.60 -1.50
C ARG A 125 -7.29 -16.41 -1.96
N TRP A 126 -8.18 -17.31 -1.58
CA TRP A 126 -9.61 -17.37 -1.95
C TRP A 126 -9.89 -17.71 -3.42
N ARG A 127 -9.14 -17.13 -4.36
CA ARG A 127 -9.23 -17.34 -5.82
C ARG A 127 -7.93 -16.91 -6.48
N ASP A 128 -7.55 -17.53 -7.60
CA ASP A 128 -6.35 -17.19 -8.38
C ASP A 128 -6.51 -15.84 -9.09
N GLU A 129 -6.15 -14.77 -8.39
CA GLU A 129 -6.25 -13.40 -8.90
C GLU A 129 -5.39 -12.44 -8.07
N LEU A 130 -4.88 -11.36 -8.67
CA LEU A 130 -4.29 -10.26 -7.92
C LEU A 130 -4.50 -8.95 -8.66
N HIS A 131 -4.75 -7.85 -7.96
CA HIS A 131 -4.74 -6.52 -8.55
C HIS A 131 -3.34 -5.93 -8.47
N VAL A 132 -2.91 -5.31 -9.56
CA VAL A 132 -1.68 -4.53 -9.64
C VAL A 132 -2.04 -3.10 -9.97
N LEU A 133 -1.67 -2.18 -9.11
CA LEU A 133 -1.82 -0.74 -9.35
C LEU A 133 -0.45 -0.17 -9.66
N GLU A 134 -0.28 0.41 -10.83
CA GLU A 134 0.89 1.24 -11.12
C GLU A 134 0.68 2.62 -10.50
N VAL A 135 1.68 3.11 -9.78
CA VAL A 135 1.54 4.34 -9.00
C VAL A 135 2.72 5.28 -9.15
N ASP A 136 2.41 6.57 -9.29
CA ASP A 136 3.34 7.67 -9.03
C ASP A 136 3.18 8.09 -7.57
N VAL A 137 4.29 8.24 -6.85
CA VAL A 137 4.29 8.51 -5.41
C VAL A 137 4.93 9.87 -5.15
N HIS A 138 4.25 10.69 -4.36
CA HIS A 138 4.62 12.06 -4.11
C HIS A 138 4.66 12.33 -2.60
N ALA A 139 5.73 12.97 -2.13
CA ALA A 139 5.80 13.48 -0.77
C ALA A 139 4.80 14.62 -0.59
N LEU A 140 4.18 14.66 0.59
CA LEU A 140 3.45 15.86 1.02
C LEU A 140 4.46 16.97 1.35
N PRO A 141 4.12 18.25 1.09
CA PRO A 141 4.97 19.37 1.50
C PRO A 141 5.24 19.37 3.01
N GLU A 142 4.24 18.99 3.81
CA GLU A 142 4.34 18.78 5.25
C GLU A 142 3.56 17.51 5.66
N PRO A 143 4.04 16.75 6.67
CA PRO A 143 3.29 15.59 7.17
C PRO A 143 1.92 15.97 7.73
N LEU A 144 0.88 15.29 7.26
CA LEU A 144 -0.48 15.44 7.78
C LEU A 144 -0.69 14.51 8.97
N THR A 145 -0.89 15.07 10.16
CA THR A 145 -1.18 14.30 11.38
C THR A 145 -2.66 14.43 11.74
N MET A 146 -3.31 13.30 11.99
CA MET A 146 -4.73 13.25 12.40
C MET A 146 -4.90 12.38 13.64
N VAL A 147 -5.99 12.60 14.36
CA VAL A 147 -6.42 11.69 15.43
C VAL A 147 -6.83 10.36 14.80
N TRP A 148 -6.41 9.27 15.41
CA TRP A 148 -6.85 7.94 15.01
C TRP A 148 -8.36 7.79 15.25
N HIS A 149 -9.08 7.36 14.22
CA HIS A 149 -10.48 7.00 14.32
C HIS A 149 -10.63 5.48 14.11
N ASP A 150 -11.51 4.82 14.86
CA ASP A 150 -11.66 3.36 14.79
C ASP A 150 -12.10 2.86 13.40
N SER A 151 -12.77 3.72 12.62
CA SER A 151 -13.08 3.43 11.21
C SER A 151 -11.82 3.23 10.36
N TYR A 152 -10.65 3.68 10.81
CA TYR A 152 -9.37 3.45 10.13
C TYR A 152 -8.82 2.05 10.42
N GLY A 153 -9.40 1.29 11.36
CA GLY A 153 -9.02 -0.08 11.68
C GLY A 153 -9.55 -1.14 10.70
N GLY A 154 -9.29 -2.41 11.00
CA GLY A 154 -9.86 -3.56 10.29
C GLY A 154 -9.19 -3.96 8.97
N CYS A 155 -9.69 -5.05 8.38
CA CYS A 155 -9.15 -5.73 7.19
C CYS A 155 -9.74 -5.22 5.87
N LYS A 156 -9.71 -3.89 5.67
CA LYS A 156 -10.13 -3.22 4.42
C LYS A 156 -8.94 -2.50 3.78
N SER A 157 -8.96 -2.35 2.45
CA SER A 157 -7.90 -1.63 1.74
C SER A 157 -8.05 -0.10 1.85
N TRP A 158 -9.29 0.39 1.72
CA TRP A 158 -9.60 1.81 1.65
C TRP A 158 -10.15 2.36 2.96
N VAL A 159 -9.80 3.62 3.25
CA VAL A 159 -10.25 4.36 4.43
C VAL A 159 -10.67 5.75 4.00
N ALA A 160 -11.93 6.11 4.24
CA ALA A 160 -12.38 7.49 4.17
C ALA A 160 -11.86 8.24 5.42
N LEU A 161 -11.20 9.37 5.18
CA LEU A 161 -10.71 10.28 6.21
C LEU A 161 -11.84 11.27 6.55
N ALA A 162 -12.11 11.42 7.84
CA ALA A 162 -13.13 12.32 8.39
C ALA A 162 -12.49 13.52 9.07
#